data_AF-A0A1V4TJE8-F1
#
_entry.id   AF-A0A1V4TJE8-F1
#
_cell.length_a   1.000
_cell.length_b   1.000
_cell.length_c   1.000
_cell.angle_alpha   90.00
_cell.angle_beta   90.00
_cell.angle_gamma   90.00
#
_symmetry.space_group_name_H-M   'P 1'
#
loop_
_entity.id
_entity.type
_entity.pdbx_description
1 polymer ?
#
loop_
_entity_poly.entity_id
_entity_poly.type
_entity_poly.pdbx_seq_one_letter_code
_entity_poly.pdbx_strand_id
1 'polypeptide(L)' 'MVDFMITVDENLCKGCNICTEFCPRKVYQESGVLNKKGVHVPVPENEDKCTQCQLCALMCPDQAIKVDEKVDEKDDK' A
#
# COMPACT_ATOMS: atom_id res chain seq x y z
N MET A 1 2.36 14.24 -15.34
CA MET A 1 2.62 12.89 -14.83
C MET A 1 1.87 12.85 -13.51
N VAL A 2 0.87 11.98 -13.37
CA VAL A 2 0.14 11.90 -12.10
C VAL A 2 0.93 10.92 -11.25
N ASP A 3 1.55 11.42 -10.19
CA ASP A 3 2.21 10.58 -9.21
C ASP A 3 1.16 10.08 -8.22
N PHE A 4 1.34 8.87 -7.69
CA PHE A 4 0.36 8.21 -6.82
C PHE A 4 1.01 7.81 -5.50
N MET A 5 0.22 7.79 -4.43
CA MET A 5 0.63 7.39 -3.09
C MET A 5 -0.21 6.22 -2.59
N ILE A 6 0.44 5.20 -2.04
CA ILE A 6 -0.14 4.02 -1.44
C ILE A 6 0.23 4.03 0.03
N THR A 7 -0.77 3.95 0.89
CA THR A 7 -0.57 3.88 2.35
C THR A 7 -1.18 2.61 2.90
N VAL A 8 -0.44 1.94 3.81
CA VAL A 8 -0.93 0.77 4.56
C VAL A 8 -1.01 1.15 6.04
N ASP A 9 -2.21 1.16 6.60
CA ASP A 9 -2.43 1.40 8.03
C ASP A 9 -2.07 0.14 8.84
N GLU A 10 -0.93 0.19 9.51
CA GLU A 10 -0.44 -0.89 10.38
C GLU A 10 -1.37 -1.20 11.57
N ASN A 11 -2.24 -0.27 11.95
CA ASN A 11 -3.22 -0.49 13.00
C ASN A 11 -4.46 -1.23 12.50
N LEU A 12 -4.68 -1.32 11.19
CA LEU A 12 -5.74 -2.13 10.61
C LEU A 12 -5.20 -3.44 10.05
N CYS A 13 -4.03 -3.39 9.39
CA CYS A 13 -3.42 -4.53 8.74
C CYS A 13 -3.16 -5.70 9.70
N LYS A 14 -3.50 -6.91 9.24
CA LYS A 14 -3.34 -8.18 9.96
C LYS A 14 -2.24 -9.09 9.38
N GLY A 15 -1.50 -8.62 8.39
CA GLY A 15 -0.42 -9.39 7.75
C GLY A 15 -0.90 -10.61 6.95
N CYS A 16 -2.11 -10.56 6.37
CA CYS A 16 -2.66 -11.68 5.59
C CYS A 16 -2.05 -11.83 4.18
N ASN A 17 -1.25 -10.86 3.73
CA ASN A 17 -0.57 -10.84 2.42
C ASN A 17 -1.47 -10.95 1.16
N ILE A 18 -2.80 -10.80 1.29
CA ILE A 18 -3.73 -10.81 0.15
C ILE A 18 -3.36 -9.74 -0.89
N CYS A 19 -3.00 -8.53 -0.45
CA CYS A 19 -2.59 -7.46 -1.36
C CYS A 19 -1.31 -7.80 -2.15
N THR A 20 -0.37 -8.54 -1.55
CA THR A 20 0.84 -9.03 -2.19
C THR A 20 0.52 -10.02 -3.30
N GLU A 21 -0.35 -11.00 -3.02
CA GLU A 21 -0.75 -12.04 -3.97
C GLU A 21 -1.58 -11.50 -5.14
N PHE A 22 -2.56 -10.64 -4.85
CA PHE A 22 -3.51 -10.17 -5.87
C PHE A 22 -3.00 -8.98 -6.69
N CYS A 23 -1.92 -8.32 -6.30
CA CYS A 23 -1.40 -7.20 -7.07
C CYS A 23 -0.75 -7.69 -8.38
N PRO A 24 -1.34 -7.42 -9.56
CA PRO A 24 -0.79 -7.90 -10.84
C PRO A 24 0.54 -7.23 -11.19
N ARG A 25 0.87 -6.12 -10.52
CA ARG A 25 2.08 -5.34 -10.70
C ARG A 25 3.18 -5.67 -9.68
N LYS A 26 2.88 -6.56 -8.72
CA LYS A 26 3.80 -6.94 -7.63
C LYS A 26 4.39 -5.73 -6.90
N VAL A 27 3.49 -4.80 -6.52
CA VAL A 27 3.87 -3.55 -5.84
C VAL A 27 4.40 -3.82 -4.43
N TYR A 28 3.83 -4.80 -3.73
CA TYR A 28 4.08 -5.03 -2.32
C TYR A 28 5.17 -6.09 -2.07
N GLN A 29 5.92 -5.90 -0.99
CA GLN A 29 6.78 -6.90 -0.36
C GLN A 29 6.44 -7.03 1.13
N GLU A 30 6.76 -8.16 1.75
CA GLU A 30 6.58 -8.34 3.20
C GLU A 30 7.65 -7.54 3.97
N SER A 31 7.26 -6.84 5.05
CA SER A 31 8.25 -6.11 5.87
C SER A 31 9.23 -7.07 6.54
N GLY A 32 10.52 -6.71 6.59
CA GLY A 32 11.52 -7.49 7.34
C GLY A 32 11.39 -7.40 8.87
N VAL A 33 10.45 -6.59 9.38
CA VAL A 33 10.22 -6.34 10.80
C VAL A 33 8.76 -6.57 11.17
N LEU A 34 8.53 -7.01 12.40
CA LEU A 34 7.19 -7.15 12.99
C LEU A 34 6.72 -5.80 13.54
N ASN A 35 5.45 -5.47 13.34
CA ASN A 35 4.82 -4.33 14.00
C ASN A 35 4.43 -4.65 15.46
N LYS A 36 3.78 -3.70 16.15
CA LYS A 36 3.32 -3.86 17.55
C LYS A 36 2.34 -5.02 17.78
N LYS A 37 1.74 -5.56 16.71
CA LYS A 37 0.80 -6.68 16.76
C LYS A 37 1.46 -8.02 16.42
N GLY A 38 2.77 -8.03 16.16
CA GLY A 38 3.51 -9.23 15.81
C GLY A 38 3.21 -9.74 14.41
N VAL A 39 2.85 -8.85 13.47
CA VAL A 39 2.66 -9.22 12.05
C VAL A 39 3.63 -8.47 11.15
N HIS A 40 4.00 -9.10 10.05
CA HIS A 40 4.71 -8.44 8.96
C HIS A 40 3.69 -7.66 8.11
N VAL A 41 3.91 -6.35 7.98
CA VAL A 41 3.02 -5.46 7.23
C VAL A 41 3.55 -5.35 5.80
N PRO A 42 2.71 -5.53 4.77
CA PRO A 42 3.14 -5.33 3.39
C PRO A 42 3.58 -3.88 3.13
N VAL A 43 4.72 -3.71 2.46
CA VAL A 43 5.31 -2.41 2.10
C VAL A 43 5.24 -2.25 0.57
N PRO A 44 4.73 -1.12 0.03
CA PRO A 44 4.64 -0.88 -1.41
C PRO A 44 6.00 -0.47 -2.01
N GLU A 45 6.98 -1.36 -2.02
CA GLU A 45 8.34 -1.05 -2.49
C GLU A 45 8.44 -0.70 -3.99
N ASN A 46 7.51 -1.19 -4.82
CA ASN A 46 7.46 -0.87 -6.25
C ASN A 46 6.25 0.01 -6.59
N GLU A 47 6.01 1.07 -5.80
CA GLU A 47 4.90 2.00 -6.00
C GLU A 47 4.89 2.62 -7.42
N ASP A 48 6.05 2.81 -8.03
CA ASP A 48 6.24 3.27 -9.42
C ASP A 48 5.53 2.40 -10.47
N LYS A 49 5.28 1.13 -10.15
CA LYS A 49 4.58 0.17 -11.03
C LYS A 49 3.07 0.18 -10.87
N CYS A 50 2.55 0.90 -9.87
CA CYS A 50 1.14 0.97 -9.58
C CYS A 50 0.37 1.66 -10.72
N THR A 51 -0.78 1.10 -11.08
CA THR A 51 -1.68 1.64 -12.11
C THR A 51 -3.03 2.07 -11.53
N GLN A 52 -3.11 2.25 -10.21
CA GLN A 52 -4.35 2.56 -9.48
C GLN A 52 -5.57 1.69 -9.82
N CYS A 53 -5.37 0.39 -10.04
CA CYS A 53 -6.49 -0.52 -10.30
C CYS A 53 -7.40 -0.75 -9.07
N GLN A 54 -7.03 -0.23 -7.90
CA GLN A 54 -7.76 -0.33 -6.63
C GLN A 54 -7.99 -1.77 -6.11
N LEU A 55 -7.44 -2.80 -6.75
CA LEU A 55 -7.63 -4.20 -6.33
C LEU A 55 -7.13 -4.46 -4.90
N CYS A 56 -5.99 -3.89 -4.52
CA CYS A 56 -5.46 -4.06 -3.16
C CYS A 56 -6.37 -3.47 -2.09
N ALA A 57 -6.96 -2.29 -2.35
CA ALA A 57 -7.94 -1.67 -1.45
C ALA A 57 -9.25 -2.47 -1.40
N LEU A 58 -9.76 -2.92 -2.55
CA LEU A 58 -10.99 -3.70 -2.66
C LEU A 58 -10.89 -5.08 -1.98
N MET A 59 -9.73 -5.75 -2.11
CA MET A 59 -9.51 -7.10 -1.58
C MET A 59 -9.07 -7.11 -0.12
N CYS A 60 -8.72 -5.95 0.45
CA CYS A 60 -8.30 -5.88 1.84
C CYS A 60 -9.51 -6.06 2.78
N PRO A 61 -9.62 -7.16 3.54
CA PRO A 61 -10.77 -7.40 4.40
C PRO A 61 -10.86 -6.40 5.57
N ASP A 62 -9.72 -5.85 5.99
CA ASP A 62 -9.61 -4.89 7.09
C ASP A 62 -9.57 -3.43 6.63
N GLN A 63 -9.73 -3.16 5.32
CA GLN A 63 -9.68 -1.81 4.73
C GLN A 63 -8.41 -1.02 5.09
N ALA A 64 -7.29 -1.72 5.24
CA ALA A 64 -6.02 -1.15 5.69
C ALA A 64 -5.24 -0.41 4.60
N ILE A 65 -5.70 -0.41 3.34
CA ILE A 65 -4.93 0.12 2.19
C ILE A 65 -5.67 1.27 1.55
N LYS A 66 -4.95 2.38 1.30
CA LYS A 66 -5.42 3.53 0.51
C LYS A 66 -4.51 3.76 -0.68
N VAL A 67 -5.09 4.18 -1.80
CA VAL A 67 -4.38 4.52 -3.04
C VAL A 67 -4.92 5.86 -3.53
N ASP A 68 -4.13 6.92 -3.36
CA ASP A 68 -4.49 8.32 -3.61
C ASP A 68 -3.62 8.95 -4.71
N GLU A 69 -4.06 10.09 -5.25
CA GLU A 69 -3.23 10.94 -6.12
C GLU A 69 -2.26 11.74 -5.27
N LYS A 70 -0.96 11.78 -5.65
CA LYS A 70 -0.01 12.72 -5.06
C LYS A 70 -0.37 14.10 -5.57
N VAL A 71 -0.85 14.95 -4.66
CA VAL A 71 -0.99 16.37 -4.92
C VAL A 71 0.34 17.00 -4.55
N ASP A 72 1.16 17.34 -5.53
CA ASP A 72 2.36 18.14 -5.29
C ASP A 72 1.89 19.55 -4.86
N GLU A 73 1.92 19.83 -3.56
CA GLU A 73 1.98 21.21 -3.06
C GLU A 73 3.28 21.80 -3.62
N LYS A 74 3.19 22.56 -4.71
CA LYS A 74 4.27 23.46 -5.09
C LYS A 74 4.47 24.42 -3.93
N ASP A 75 5.67 24.41 -3.37
CA ASP A 75 6.24 25.50 -2.57
C ASP A 75 5.87 26.85 -3.19
N ASP A 76 4.86 27.51 -2.61
CA ASP A 76 4.60 28.92 -2.80
C ASP A 76 5.13 29.64 -1.56
N LYS A 77 6.47 29.81 -1.51
CA LYS A 77 7.09 31.00 -0.93
C LYS A 77 8.54 31.21 -1.39
#